data_AF-A0A1X6NV03-F1
#
_entry.id   AF-A0A1X6NV03-F1
#
_cell.length_a   1.000
_cell.length_b   1.000
_cell.length_c   1.000
_cell.angle_alpha   90.00
_cell.angle_beta   90.00
_cell.angle_gamma   90.00
#
_symmetry.space_group_name_H-M   'P 1'
#
loop_
_entity.id
_entity.type
_entity.pdbx_description
1 polymer ?
#
loop_
_entity_poly.entity_id
_entity_poly.type
_entity_poly.pdbx_seq_one_letter_code
_entity_poly.pdbx_strand_id
1 'polypeptide(L)'
;MAFTKLAAAAVAALAVAATSVSTASAASAGNYVGYLSGHQMVPPVNAAGTGMVKASYDAATKMLAVSFEFRGLAMGVKELGLYAAWAGRNGEEQFPLASVTKFGNDNTDGKGRTAVMLSDRQAELLMAREFYMMVGKELRGQLVPSVKGAKTLSASLSSAFTNPPTTSTAFGGIIVELMPTGTMIVTGSWQGLSSPLALNLFNGSHFHIGLTGTNGQRIFELRPTLSDNNRTAFYTAARNTYMPTAEFFNMMKMRGVYMDVHSELLPTGELRGQILSAASSSAYTTLLSPVSVNPPAVGSDATGGLSVEYFFPSTIAVTGSFAMLSSPVAEDLAMGTHLHVGPADGAGPRIQELVATKSDNNMMGDFMLGDNVFLINSTNQQNLLSQLVYCDIHTAMFRAGELRGQLASIV
;
A
#
# COMPACT_ATOMS: atom_id res chain seq x y z
N MET A 1 2.67 0.56 -51.45
CA MET A 1 3.73 1.42 -50.89
C MET A 1 3.47 1.55 -49.41
N ALA A 2 4.46 1.17 -48.61
CA ALA A 2 4.33 0.83 -47.20
C ALA A 2 4.18 2.08 -46.31
N PHE A 3 3.25 2.02 -45.35
CA PHE A 3 3.20 2.96 -44.24
C PHE A 3 4.25 2.57 -43.19
N THR A 4 5.18 3.49 -42.95
CA THR A 4 6.31 3.34 -42.04
C THR A 4 5.92 3.59 -40.58
N LYS A 5 6.07 2.53 -39.78
CA LYS A 5 6.56 2.49 -38.38
C LYS A 5 6.37 3.76 -37.53
N LEU A 6 5.40 3.73 -36.63
CA LEU A 6 5.42 4.54 -35.40
C LEU A 6 6.54 4.02 -34.48
N ALA A 7 7.40 4.96 -34.10
CA ALA A 7 8.60 4.74 -33.32
C ALA A 7 8.28 4.26 -31.89
N ALA A 8 9.05 3.27 -31.45
CA ALA A 8 9.14 2.83 -30.07
C ALA A 8 9.56 4.01 -29.17
N ALA A 9 8.78 4.29 -28.13
CA ALA A 9 9.19 5.14 -27.03
C ALA A 9 10.37 4.47 -26.32
N ALA A 10 11.56 5.04 -26.47
CA ALA A 10 12.76 4.61 -25.77
C ALA A 10 12.55 4.85 -24.26
N VAL A 11 12.42 3.76 -23.51
CA VAL A 11 12.61 3.75 -22.06
C VAL A 11 14.07 4.09 -21.82
N ALA A 12 14.36 5.35 -21.47
CA ALA A 12 15.66 5.74 -20.98
C ALA A 12 15.87 5.05 -19.62
N ALA A 13 16.54 3.90 -19.64
CA ALA A 13 17.14 3.31 -18.46
C ALA A 13 18.22 4.28 -17.96
N LEU A 14 17.85 5.17 -17.03
CA LEU A 14 18.83 5.99 -16.34
C LEU A 14 19.47 5.12 -15.26
N ALA A 15 20.68 4.66 -15.56
CA ALA A 15 21.63 4.20 -14.55
C ALA A 15 21.92 5.38 -13.61
N VAL A 16 21.15 5.50 -12.53
CA VAL A 16 21.59 6.30 -11.38
C VAL A 16 22.75 5.52 -10.79
N ALA A 17 23.96 5.96 -11.15
CA ALA A 17 25.20 5.47 -10.61
C ALA A 17 25.12 5.51 -9.08
N ALA A 18 25.27 4.33 -8.50
CA ALA A 18 25.51 4.08 -7.09
C ALA A 18 26.66 4.96 -6.57
N THR A 19 26.36 6.14 -6.00
CA THR A 19 27.37 6.95 -5.29
C THR A 19 26.87 7.59 -4.00
N SER A 20 25.63 7.32 -3.55
CA SER A 20 25.23 7.62 -2.18
C SER A 20 24.83 6.36 -1.43
N VAL A 21 25.77 5.42 -1.29
CA VAL A 21 25.71 4.45 -0.19
C VAL A 21 25.96 5.26 1.08
N SER A 22 24.88 5.68 1.73
CA SER A 22 25.00 6.26 3.07
C SER A 22 25.73 5.25 3.94
N THR A 23 26.76 5.67 4.66
CA THR A 23 27.44 4.86 5.66
C THR A 23 26.42 4.48 6.74
N ALA A 24 25.73 3.37 6.52
CA ALA A 24 24.86 2.78 7.52
C ALA A 24 25.73 2.45 8.73
N SER A 25 25.33 2.98 9.88
CA SER A 25 25.83 2.55 11.18
C SER A 25 25.88 1.01 11.19
N ALA A 26 27.09 0.47 11.33
CA ALA A 26 27.35 -0.95 11.40
C ALA A 26 26.50 -1.61 12.50
N ALA A 27 25.38 -2.18 12.10
CA ALA A 27 24.70 -3.20 12.88
C ALA A 27 25.08 -4.54 12.25
N SER A 28 25.74 -5.36 13.07
CA SER A 28 26.11 -6.75 12.84
C SER A 28 24.98 -7.58 12.22
N ALA A 29 25.35 -8.72 11.64
CA ALA A 29 24.52 -9.90 11.40
C ALA A 29 23.05 -9.79 11.87
N GLY A 30 22.11 -9.83 10.94
CA GLY A 30 20.72 -9.47 11.19
C GLY A 30 19.74 -10.49 10.67
N ASN A 31 18.64 -10.67 11.40
CA ASN A 31 17.47 -11.38 10.88
C ASN A 31 16.60 -10.38 10.11
N TYR A 32 15.99 -10.84 9.03
CA TYR A 32 15.11 -10.06 8.17
C TYR A 32 13.79 -10.80 7.97
N VAL A 33 12.74 -10.04 7.70
CA VAL A 33 11.41 -10.56 7.36
C VAL A 33 10.83 -9.73 6.22
N GLY A 34 10.12 -10.39 5.32
CA GLY A 34 9.26 -9.76 4.33
C GLY A 34 7.92 -10.49 4.28
N TYR A 35 6.84 -9.73 4.24
CA TYR A 35 5.48 -10.25 4.06
C TYR A 35 5.14 -10.19 2.58
N LEU A 36 4.79 -11.34 1.98
CA LEU A 36 4.50 -11.45 0.55
C LEU A 36 3.04 -11.07 0.31
N SER A 37 2.80 -10.03 -0.49
CA SER A 37 1.46 -9.50 -0.80
C SER A 37 1.38 -8.98 -2.23
N GLY A 38 0.18 -8.96 -2.80
CA GLY A 38 -0.09 -8.31 -4.08
C GLY A 38 -0.07 -6.79 -3.98
N HIS A 39 -0.43 -6.23 -2.82
CA HIS A 39 -0.44 -4.78 -2.65
C HIS A 39 0.96 -4.14 -2.68
N GLN A 40 2.01 -4.90 -2.37
CA GLN A 40 3.40 -4.43 -2.47
C GLN A 40 4.01 -4.58 -3.87
N MET A 41 3.30 -5.18 -4.84
CA MET A 41 3.74 -5.26 -6.24
C MET A 41 3.83 -3.86 -6.86
N VAL A 42 4.58 -3.72 -7.96
CA VAL A 42 4.73 -2.45 -8.67
C VAL A 42 4.39 -2.65 -10.16
N PRO A 43 3.20 -2.23 -10.62
CA PRO A 43 2.08 -1.69 -9.83
C PRO A 43 1.45 -2.75 -8.90
N PRO A 44 0.71 -2.35 -7.86
CA PRO A 44 -0.01 -3.28 -6.99
C PRO A 44 -1.03 -4.12 -7.75
N VAL A 45 -1.24 -5.35 -7.29
CA VAL A 45 -2.19 -6.31 -7.90
C VAL A 45 -3.14 -6.89 -6.86
N ASN A 46 -4.32 -7.31 -7.31
CA ASN A 46 -5.23 -8.11 -6.48
C ASN A 46 -4.72 -9.54 -6.39
N ALA A 47 -4.26 -9.91 -5.20
CA ALA A 47 -3.82 -11.25 -4.87
C ALA A 47 -4.63 -11.80 -3.69
N ALA A 48 -5.18 -13.00 -3.86
CA ALA A 48 -5.63 -13.79 -2.73
C ALA A 48 -4.41 -14.31 -1.95
N GLY A 49 -3.33 -14.62 -2.68
CA GLY A 49 -2.15 -15.25 -2.15
C GLY A 49 -1.48 -14.47 -1.02
N THR A 50 -0.74 -15.21 -0.21
CA THR A 50 0.06 -14.64 0.87
C THR A 50 1.32 -15.46 1.05
N GLY A 51 2.27 -14.92 1.79
CA GLY A 51 3.44 -15.65 2.21
C GLY A 51 4.36 -14.83 3.09
N MET A 52 5.48 -15.43 3.42
CA MET A 52 6.50 -14.81 4.23
C MET A 52 7.87 -15.31 3.80
N VAL A 53 8.82 -14.38 3.73
CA VAL A 53 10.24 -14.67 3.61
C VAL A 53 10.93 -14.25 4.90
N LYS A 54 11.83 -15.11 5.38
CA LYS A 54 12.74 -14.83 6.49
C LYS A 54 14.16 -15.01 5.99
N ALA A 55 15.05 -14.12 6.41
CA ALA A 55 16.46 -14.29 6.13
C ALA A 55 17.32 -14.03 7.37
N SER A 56 18.52 -14.60 7.41
CA SER A 56 19.53 -14.35 8.43
C SER A 56 20.86 -14.14 7.73
N TYR A 57 21.45 -12.97 7.93
CA TYR A 57 22.71 -12.58 7.31
C TYR A 57 23.84 -12.67 8.33
N ASP A 58 24.92 -13.36 7.97
CA ASP A 58 26.18 -13.35 8.71
C ASP A 58 27.21 -12.49 7.97
N ALA A 59 27.63 -11.40 8.61
CA ALA A 59 28.58 -10.45 8.02
C ALA A 59 30.01 -11.00 7.91
N ALA A 60 30.41 -11.98 8.73
CA ALA A 60 31.75 -12.56 8.70
C ALA A 60 31.93 -13.48 7.49
N THR A 61 30.91 -14.28 7.19
CA THR A 61 30.91 -15.23 6.06
C THR A 61 30.24 -14.67 4.81
N LYS A 62 29.56 -13.53 4.93
CA LYS A 62 28.65 -12.93 3.92
C LYS A 62 27.52 -13.86 3.48
N MET A 63 27.20 -14.88 4.28
CA MET A 63 26.14 -15.83 3.95
C MET A 63 24.78 -15.27 4.37
N LEU A 64 23.83 -15.28 3.43
CA LEU A 64 22.41 -15.02 3.65
C LEU A 64 21.65 -16.34 3.61
N ALA A 65 21.25 -16.85 4.77
CA ALA A 65 20.32 -17.97 4.88
C ALA A 65 18.88 -17.47 4.70
N VAL A 66 18.12 -18.07 3.80
CA VAL A 66 16.78 -17.64 3.41
C VAL A 66 15.82 -18.81 3.56
N SER A 67 14.67 -18.60 4.19
CA SER A 67 13.54 -19.53 4.18
C SER A 67 12.26 -18.79 3.84
N PHE A 68 11.38 -19.44 3.10
CA PHE A 68 10.16 -18.83 2.62
C PHE A 68 9.04 -19.84 2.47
N GLU A 69 7.81 -19.32 2.55
CA GLU A 69 6.58 -20.03 2.23
C GLU A 69 5.60 -19.05 1.58
N PHE A 70 4.83 -19.54 0.60
CA PHE A 70 3.71 -18.84 -0.01
C PHE A 70 2.59 -19.82 -0.32
N ARG A 71 1.37 -19.31 -0.42
CA ARG A 71 0.17 -20.11 -0.69
C ARG A 71 -0.95 -19.27 -1.26
N GLY A 72 -1.90 -19.94 -1.89
CA GLY A 72 -3.15 -19.36 -2.35
C GLY A 72 -2.99 -18.42 -3.54
N LEU A 73 -1.96 -18.64 -4.37
CA LEU A 73 -1.82 -17.89 -5.61
C LEU A 73 -3.01 -18.15 -6.54
N ALA A 74 -3.39 -17.14 -7.33
CA ALA A 74 -4.46 -17.26 -8.32
C ALA A 74 -4.08 -18.22 -9.46
N MET A 75 -2.80 -18.26 -9.82
CA MET A 75 -2.26 -19.16 -10.83
C MET A 75 -0.93 -19.76 -10.37
N GLY A 76 -0.67 -21.00 -10.76
CA GLY A 76 0.59 -21.67 -10.46
C GLY A 76 1.79 -20.96 -11.07
N VAL A 77 2.87 -20.82 -10.30
CA VAL A 77 4.10 -20.13 -10.74
C VAL A 77 5.29 -21.08 -10.82
N LYS A 78 6.26 -20.77 -11.67
CA LYS A 78 7.57 -21.43 -11.71
C LYS A 78 8.74 -20.47 -11.49
N GLU A 79 8.45 -19.17 -11.52
CA GLU A 79 9.43 -18.09 -11.38
C GLU A 79 9.25 -17.44 -10.00
N LEU A 80 10.33 -17.42 -9.23
CA LEU A 80 10.44 -16.71 -7.96
C LEU A 80 11.91 -16.50 -7.64
N GLY A 81 12.20 -15.43 -6.93
CA GLY A 81 13.59 -15.01 -6.67
C GLY A 81 13.70 -13.93 -5.62
N LEU A 82 14.93 -13.65 -5.23
CA LEU A 82 15.31 -12.42 -4.53
C LEU A 82 15.72 -11.38 -5.56
N TYR A 83 15.27 -10.16 -5.36
CA TYR A 83 15.49 -9.00 -6.21
C TYR A 83 16.00 -7.83 -5.35
N ALA A 84 16.53 -6.78 -5.98
CA ALA A 84 17.01 -5.60 -5.26
C ALA A 84 16.51 -4.28 -5.86
N ALA A 85 15.68 -3.57 -5.09
CA ALA A 85 15.24 -2.19 -5.26
C ALA A 85 14.42 -1.77 -4.01
N TRP A 86 14.38 -0.47 -3.71
CA TRP A 86 13.45 0.06 -2.72
C TRP A 86 11.99 -0.25 -3.06
N ALA A 87 11.14 -0.24 -2.03
CA ALA A 87 9.69 -0.25 -2.21
C ALA A 87 9.25 0.85 -3.18
N GLY A 88 8.24 0.57 -4.00
CA GLY A 88 7.80 1.46 -5.07
C GLY A 88 8.52 1.28 -6.41
N ARG A 89 9.51 0.37 -6.50
CA ARG A 89 10.23 0.06 -7.75
C ARG A 89 10.45 -1.43 -7.96
N ASN A 90 10.57 -1.80 -9.24
CA ASN A 90 11.10 -3.09 -9.66
C ASN A 90 12.62 -2.95 -9.91
N GLY A 91 13.37 -3.95 -9.48
CA GLY A 91 14.80 -4.08 -9.70
C GLY A 91 15.17 -5.43 -10.29
N GLU A 92 16.46 -5.68 -10.42
CA GLU A 92 17.00 -6.89 -11.04
C GLU A 92 16.99 -8.09 -10.08
N GLU A 93 16.80 -9.28 -10.66
CA GLU A 93 16.93 -10.53 -9.92
C GLU A 93 18.37 -10.72 -9.45
N GLN A 94 18.53 -10.99 -8.16
CA GLN A 94 19.79 -11.28 -7.50
C GLN A 94 20.02 -12.78 -7.41
N PHE A 95 18.98 -13.54 -7.04
CA PHE A 95 19.06 -14.99 -6.86
C PHE A 95 17.74 -15.66 -7.26
N PRO A 96 17.74 -16.58 -8.25
CA PRO A 96 16.57 -17.39 -8.54
C PRO A 96 16.34 -18.41 -7.42
N LEU A 97 15.08 -18.60 -7.04
CA LEU A 97 14.68 -19.52 -5.96
C LEU A 97 13.86 -20.72 -6.46
N ALA A 98 13.54 -20.79 -7.75
CA ALA A 98 12.74 -21.86 -8.35
C ALA A 98 13.29 -23.27 -8.06
N SER A 99 14.60 -23.48 -8.20
CA SER A 99 15.26 -24.79 -8.02
C SER A 99 15.25 -25.31 -6.58
N VAL A 100 15.12 -24.41 -5.60
CA VAL A 100 15.07 -24.76 -4.16
C VAL A 100 13.65 -24.78 -3.61
N THR A 101 12.65 -24.62 -4.46
CA THR A 101 11.24 -24.53 -4.07
C THR A 101 10.57 -25.89 -4.20
N LYS A 102 9.99 -26.35 -3.10
CA LYS A 102 9.03 -27.44 -3.12
C LYS A 102 7.64 -26.86 -3.37
N PHE A 103 7.18 -26.97 -4.61
CA PHE A 103 5.83 -26.56 -5.00
C PHE A 103 4.76 -27.56 -4.56
N GLY A 104 3.55 -27.06 -4.36
CA GLY A 104 2.32 -27.83 -4.10
C GLY A 104 1.13 -27.15 -4.75
N ASN A 105 -0.02 -27.84 -4.76
CA ASN A 105 -1.30 -27.32 -5.28
C ASN A 105 -1.16 -26.70 -6.69
N ASP A 106 -0.68 -27.49 -7.66
CA ASP A 106 -0.42 -27.01 -9.03
C ASP A 106 0.48 -25.76 -9.10
N ASN A 107 1.44 -25.69 -8.19
CA ASN A 107 2.38 -24.58 -7.99
C ASN A 107 1.76 -23.26 -7.50
N THR A 108 0.53 -23.30 -6.96
CA THR A 108 -0.07 -22.15 -6.28
C THR A 108 0.43 -21.98 -4.85
N ASP A 109 1.05 -23.03 -4.30
CA ASP A 109 1.71 -23.02 -3.00
C ASP A 109 3.17 -23.45 -3.16
N GLY A 110 4.02 -22.98 -2.25
CA GLY A 110 5.41 -23.40 -2.23
C GLY A 110 6.14 -23.02 -0.97
N LYS A 111 7.19 -23.78 -0.67
CA LYS A 111 8.13 -23.46 0.41
C LYS A 111 9.55 -23.85 0.02
N GLY A 112 10.52 -23.13 0.54
CA GLY A 112 11.92 -23.37 0.24
C GLY A 112 12.86 -22.84 1.31
N ARG A 113 14.10 -23.29 1.22
CA ARG A 113 15.21 -22.78 2.03
C ARG A 113 16.50 -22.87 1.22
N THR A 114 17.35 -21.87 1.34
CA THR A 114 18.67 -21.84 0.70
C THR A 114 19.64 -20.98 1.51
N ALA A 115 20.92 -21.03 1.18
CA ALA A 115 21.91 -20.09 1.67
C ALA A 115 22.74 -19.61 0.48
N VAL A 116 22.90 -18.30 0.35
CA VAL A 116 23.66 -17.67 -0.73
C VAL A 116 24.74 -16.78 -0.15
N MET A 117 25.91 -16.75 -0.79
CA MET A 117 26.97 -15.81 -0.42
C MET A 117 26.70 -14.47 -1.12
N LEU A 118 26.60 -13.39 -0.36
CA LEU A 118 26.43 -12.05 -0.90
C LEU A 118 27.79 -11.44 -1.28
N SER A 119 27.82 -10.71 -2.39
CA SER A 119 28.87 -9.72 -2.64
C SER A 119 28.75 -8.55 -1.65
N ASP A 120 29.80 -7.73 -1.54
CA ASP A 120 29.75 -6.52 -0.70
C ASP A 120 28.61 -5.58 -1.11
N ARG A 121 28.42 -5.41 -2.42
CA ARG A 121 27.31 -4.60 -2.94
C ARG A 121 25.94 -5.16 -2.56
N GLN A 122 25.76 -6.48 -2.62
CA GLN A 122 24.50 -7.11 -2.23
C GLN A 122 24.25 -7.02 -0.72
N ALA A 123 25.31 -7.08 0.10
CA ALA A 123 25.19 -6.85 1.53
C ALA A 123 24.75 -5.41 1.84
N GLU A 124 25.30 -4.41 1.14
CA GLU A 124 24.86 -3.01 1.25
C GLU A 124 23.38 -2.85 0.88
N LEU A 125 22.95 -3.44 -0.23
CA LEU A 125 21.55 -3.42 -0.69
C LEU A 125 20.61 -4.04 0.35
N LEU A 126 21.01 -5.16 0.97
CA LEU A 126 20.23 -5.79 2.05
C LEU A 126 20.10 -4.85 3.26
N MET A 127 21.21 -4.26 3.71
CA MET A 127 21.24 -3.33 4.84
C MET A 127 20.45 -2.03 4.56
N ALA A 128 20.41 -1.61 3.30
CA ALA A 128 19.63 -0.48 2.81
C ALA A 128 18.13 -0.78 2.65
N ARG A 129 17.69 -2.01 2.95
CA ARG A 129 16.32 -2.53 2.76
C ARG A 129 15.87 -2.54 1.31
N GLU A 130 16.81 -2.76 0.38
CA GLU A 130 16.51 -2.87 -1.05
C GLU A 130 16.23 -4.32 -1.45
N PHE A 131 16.62 -5.32 -0.67
CA PHE A 131 16.25 -6.71 -0.98
C PHE A 131 14.75 -6.94 -0.81
N TYR A 132 14.15 -7.63 -1.78
CA TYR A 132 12.77 -8.11 -1.70
C TYR A 132 12.65 -9.48 -2.37
N MET A 133 11.61 -10.23 -2.01
CA MET A 133 11.27 -11.46 -2.70
C MET A 133 10.06 -11.23 -3.60
N MET A 134 10.07 -11.82 -4.79
CA MET A 134 8.88 -11.95 -5.64
C MET A 134 8.52 -13.41 -5.89
N VAL A 135 7.22 -13.66 -6.00
CA VAL A 135 6.63 -14.95 -6.40
C VAL A 135 5.74 -14.71 -7.61
N GLY A 136 6.24 -15.10 -8.79
CA GLY A 136 5.64 -14.78 -10.07
C GLY A 136 5.39 -13.27 -10.23
N LYS A 137 4.20 -12.94 -10.75
CA LYS A 137 3.71 -11.56 -10.88
C LYS A 137 2.61 -11.24 -9.86
N GLU A 138 2.51 -12.03 -8.79
CA GLU A 138 1.39 -11.95 -7.85
C GLU A 138 1.82 -11.42 -6.48
N LEU A 139 2.95 -11.86 -5.93
CA LEU A 139 3.36 -11.45 -4.58
C LEU A 139 4.75 -10.81 -4.56
N ARG A 140 4.87 -9.71 -3.81
CA ARG A 140 6.13 -9.04 -3.45
C ARG A 140 6.20 -8.82 -1.95
N GLY A 141 7.39 -8.96 -1.37
CA GLY A 141 7.64 -8.64 0.04
C GLY A 141 9.03 -8.05 0.25
N GLN A 142 9.09 -6.79 0.69
CA GLN A 142 10.35 -6.13 1.03
C GLN A 142 10.96 -6.77 2.27
N LEU A 143 12.26 -7.09 2.23
CA LEU A 143 12.99 -7.56 3.42
C LEU A 143 13.37 -6.35 4.26
N VAL A 144 12.92 -6.36 5.52
CA VAL A 144 13.31 -5.39 6.56
C VAL A 144 13.84 -6.13 7.78
N PRO A 145 14.64 -5.49 8.65
CA PRO A 145 15.08 -6.09 9.91
C PRO A 145 13.93 -6.68 10.73
N SER A 146 14.09 -7.93 11.15
CA SER A 146 13.14 -8.67 11.96
C SER A 146 13.40 -8.40 13.44
N VAL A 147 12.62 -7.48 14.00
CA VAL A 147 12.68 -7.10 15.42
C VAL A 147 11.42 -7.63 16.12
N LYS A 148 11.60 -8.38 17.21
CA LYS A 148 10.48 -8.94 17.98
C LYS A 148 9.55 -7.82 18.46
N GLY A 149 8.28 -7.89 18.09
CA GLY A 149 7.26 -6.91 18.47
C GLY A 149 7.15 -5.69 17.55
N ALA A 150 8.05 -5.56 16.57
CA ALA A 150 7.91 -4.53 15.54
C ALA A 150 6.69 -4.81 14.64
N LYS A 151 6.14 -3.75 14.04
CA LYS A 151 5.11 -3.84 13.01
C LYS A 151 5.66 -3.30 11.70
N THR A 152 5.42 -4.02 10.62
CA THR A 152 5.75 -3.58 9.26
C THR A 152 4.47 -3.15 8.56
N LEU A 153 4.44 -1.88 8.18
CA LEU A 153 3.38 -1.28 7.38
C LEU A 153 3.92 -0.92 6.00
N SER A 154 3.03 -0.71 5.04
CA SER A 154 3.35 -0.31 3.69
C SER A 154 2.31 0.64 3.13
N ALA A 155 2.71 1.46 2.17
CA ALA A 155 1.78 2.21 1.35
C ALA A 155 2.25 2.19 -0.09
N SER A 156 1.33 1.95 -1.02
CA SER A 156 1.54 2.25 -2.43
C SER A 156 1.00 3.66 -2.72
N LEU A 157 1.79 4.43 -3.45
CA LEU A 157 1.55 5.85 -3.72
C LEU A 157 1.00 6.00 -5.14
N SER A 158 -0.20 6.58 -5.26
CA SER A 158 -0.86 6.84 -6.55
C SER A 158 -1.61 8.17 -6.52
N SER A 159 -1.80 8.76 -7.69
CA SER A 159 -2.62 9.95 -7.90
C SER A 159 -4.11 9.69 -7.76
N ALA A 160 -4.56 8.44 -7.90
CA ALA A 160 -5.95 8.03 -7.76
C ALA A 160 -6.51 8.26 -6.35
N PHE A 161 -5.62 8.40 -5.35
CA PHE A 161 -5.98 8.57 -3.94
C PHE A 161 -5.77 9.98 -3.41
N THR A 162 -5.25 10.92 -4.21
CA THR A 162 -5.26 12.32 -3.79
C THR A 162 -6.71 12.79 -3.67
N ASN A 163 -6.96 13.80 -2.85
CA ASN A 163 -8.30 14.35 -2.69
C ASN A 163 -8.30 15.85 -3.07
N PRO A 164 -8.73 16.22 -4.29
CA PRO A 164 -9.29 15.35 -5.34
C PRO A 164 -8.23 14.52 -6.10
N PRO A 165 -8.63 13.41 -6.77
CA PRO A 165 -7.73 12.62 -7.62
C PRO A 165 -7.17 13.44 -8.78
N THR A 166 -5.94 13.13 -9.20
CA THR A 166 -5.32 13.77 -10.38
C THR A 166 -5.05 12.77 -11.50
N THR A 167 -4.73 13.24 -12.70
CA THR A 167 -4.38 12.39 -13.86
C THR A 167 -2.88 12.08 -13.94
N SER A 168 -2.11 12.31 -12.86
CA SER A 168 -0.68 12.00 -12.88
C SER A 168 -0.45 10.50 -13.02
N THR A 169 0.57 10.13 -13.79
CA THR A 169 1.05 8.74 -13.91
C THR A 169 2.24 8.46 -12.99
N ALA A 170 2.56 9.39 -12.09
CA ALA A 170 3.57 9.16 -11.06
C ALA A 170 3.11 8.01 -10.15
N PHE A 171 4.07 7.29 -9.58
CA PHE A 171 3.78 6.19 -8.66
C PHE A 171 4.94 5.98 -7.69
N GLY A 172 4.69 5.23 -6.63
CA GLY A 172 5.72 4.85 -5.68
C GLY A 172 5.22 3.91 -4.60
N GLY A 173 6.04 3.74 -3.58
CA GLY A 173 5.68 2.96 -2.41
C GLY A 173 6.70 3.08 -1.30
N ILE A 174 6.25 2.87 -0.07
CA ILE A 174 7.08 2.91 1.12
C ILE A 174 6.79 1.72 2.04
N ILE A 175 7.80 1.37 2.83
CA ILE A 175 7.70 0.53 4.02
C ILE A 175 7.94 1.40 5.24
N VAL A 176 7.12 1.18 6.27
CA VAL A 176 7.24 1.81 7.58
C VAL A 176 7.45 0.72 8.62
N GLU A 177 8.57 0.75 9.33
CA GLU A 177 8.83 -0.13 10.46
C GLU A 177 8.54 0.63 11.76
N LEU A 178 7.59 0.12 12.55
CA LEU A 178 7.27 0.62 13.87
C LEU A 178 7.92 -0.27 14.93
N MET A 179 8.97 0.22 15.56
CA MET A 179 9.76 -0.53 16.55
C MET A 179 9.07 -0.53 17.92
N PRO A 180 9.24 -1.58 18.75
CA PRO A 180 8.72 -1.60 20.12
C PRO A 180 9.24 -0.45 21.00
N THR A 181 10.39 0.11 20.65
CA THR A 181 11.01 1.25 21.31
C THR A 181 10.29 2.59 21.04
N GLY A 182 9.27 2.59 20.17
CA GLY A 182 8.60 3.80 19.69
C GLY A 182 9.23 4.40 18.44
N THR A 183 10.40 3.91 18.00
CA THR A 183 11.08 4.38 16.79
C THR A 183 10.28 4.02 15.54
N MET A 184 10.17 4.96 14.60
CA MET A 184 9.61 4.76 13.27
C MET A 184 10.72 4.89 12.22
N ILE A 185 10.81 3.94 11.29
CA ILE A 185 11.77 3.96 10.18
C ILE A 185 10.99 3.93 8.87
N VAL A 186 11.32 4.81 7.93
CA VAL A 186 10.67 4.89 6.62
C VAL A 186 11.68 4.64 5.52
N THR A 187 11.37 3.70 4.62
CA THR A 187 12.16 3.45 3.41
C THR A 187 11.28 3.21 2.21
N GLY A 188 11.72 3.58 1.02
CA GLY A 188 10.94 3.41 -0.20
C GLY A 188 11.33 4.42 -1.25
N SER A 189 10.50 4.56 -2.27
CA SER A 189 10.76 5.44 -3.41
C SER A 189 9.49 5.83 -4.14
N TRP A 190 9.59 6.90 -4.93
CA TRP A 190 8.58 7.29 -5.90
C TRP A 190 9.26 7.85 -7.15
N GLN A 191 8.53 7.87 -8.26
CA GLN A 191 9.04 8.31 -9.54
C GLN A 191 7.97 8.88 -10.46
N GLY A 192 8.43 9.67 -11.42
CA GLY A 192 7.60 10.14 -12.53
C GLY A 192 6.70 11.31 -12.19
N LEU A 193 7.01 12.09 -11.13
CA LEU A 193 6.27 13.32 -10.83
C LEU A 193 6.14 14.19 -12.08
N SER A 194 5.02 14.86 -12.27
CA SER A 194 4.68 15.68 -13.45
C SER A 194 5.60 16.90 -13.61
N SER A 195 6.11 17.41 -12.49
CA SER A 195 7.06 18.52 -12.37
C SER A 195 8.02 18.24 -11.21
N PRO A 196 9.10 19.03 -11.00
CA PRO A 196 9.97 18.90 -9.84
C PRO A 196 9.18 18.84 -8.52
N LEU A 197 9.74 18.13 -7.53
CA LEU A 197 9.21 18.10 -6.17
C LEU A 197 9.08 19.51 -5.59
N ALA A 198 7.93 19.84 -5.00
CA ALA A 198 7.67 21.13 -4.38
C ALA A 198 8.38 21.25 -3.02
N LEU A 199 9.69 21.52 -3.05
CA LEU A 199 10.53 21.57 -1.83
C LEU A 199 10.11 22.64 -0.82
N ASN A 200 9.44 23.70 -1.28
CA ASN A 200 8.85 24.73 -0.43
C ASN A 200 7.64 24.23 0.39
N LEU A 201 7.07 23.07 0.07
CA LEU A 201 5.95 22.45 0.78
C LEU A 201 6.46 21.37 1.74
N PHE A 202 7.30 21.76 2.70
CA PHE A 202 7.80 20.87 3.75
C PHE A 202 8.62 19.70 3.15
N ASN A 203 9.65 20.04 2.37
CA ASN A 203 10.44 19.11 1.56
C ASN A 203 9.62 18.27 0.56
N GLY A 204 8.40 18.71 0.24
CA GLY A 204 7.54 18.15 -0.79
C GLY A 204 6.93 16.79 -0.50
N SER A 205 7.30 16.12 0.60
CA SER A 205 6.68 14.86 1.02
C SER A 205 6.62 14.71 2.53
N HIS A 206 5.45 14.30 3.01
CA HIS A 206 5.18 14.27 4.44
C HIS A 206 4.00 13.37 4.81
N PHE A 207 3.91 13.03 6.11
CA PHE A 207 2.77 12.31 6.67
C PHE A 207 1.70 13.25 7.23
N HIS A 208 0.45 12.82 7.11
CA HIS A 208 -0.72 13.42 7.71
C HIS A 208 -1.43 12.45 8.66
N ILE A 209 -2.05 12.96 9.72
CA ILE A 209 -3.01 12.17 10.52
C ILE A 209 -4.39 12.31 9.88
N GLY A 210 -4.93 11.21 9.39
CA GLY A 210 -6.26 11.12 8.80
C GLY A 210 -6.57 9.72 8.32
N LEU A 211 -7.81 9.29 8.55
CA LEU A 211 -8.37 8.10 7.89
C LEU A 211 -8.63 8.41 6.42
N THR A 212 -8.70 7.38 5.60
CA THR A 212 -9.08 7.49 4.19
C THR A 212 -10.37 8.29 4.04
N GLY A 213 -10.39 9.25 3.11
CA GLY A 213 -11.52 10.17 2.90
C GLY A 213 -11.35 11.54 3.55
N THR A 214 -10.40 11.71 4.47
CA THR A 214 -10.11 13.02 5.09
C THR A 214 -8.85 13.68 4.53
N ASN A 215 -8.81 15.02 4.63
CA ASN A 215 -7.57 15.79 4.52
C ASN A 215 -7.14 16.20 5.93
N GLY A 216 -6.10 15.51 6.41
CA GLY A 216 -5.63 15.58 7.79
C GLY A 216 -4.58 16.66 8.04
N GLN A 217 -4.27 16.90 9.31
CA GLN A 217 -3.15 17.78 9.68
C GLN A 217 -1.82 17.14 9.24
N ARG A 218 -0.96 17.95 8.61
CA ARG A 218 0.44 17.58 8.31
C ARG A 218 1.26 17.49 9.60
N ILE A 219 1.99 16.39 9.77
CA ILE A 219 2.78 16.12 10.98
C ILE A 219 4.28 15.98 10.68
N PHE A 220 4.68 15.02 9.84
CA PHE A 220 6.11 14.63 9.71
C PHE A 220 6.66 14.91 8.32
N GLU A 221 7.73 15.71 8.29
CA GLU A 221 8.54 15.93 7.10
C GLU A 221 9.34 14.67 6.78
N LEU A 222 9.36 14.26 5.52
CA LEU A 222 10.30 13.26 5.03
C LEU A 222 11.50 13.92 4.38
N ARG A 223 12.62 13.20 4.37
CA ARG A 223 13.91 13.67 3.83
C ARG A 223 14.27 12.85 2.60
N PRO A 224 13.74 13.19 1.42
CA PRO A 224 14.04 12.48 0.18
C PRO A 224 15.50 12.69 -0.25
N THR A 225 16.09 11.67 -0.87
CA THR A 225 17.25 11.81 -1.74
C THR A 225 16.77 11.86 -3.18
N LEU A 226 17.07 12.94 -3.89
CA LEU A 226 16.46 13.28 -5.18
C LEU A 226 17.35 12.88 -6.36
N SER A 227 16.73 12.60 -7.50
CA SER A 227 17.40 12.61 -8.80
C SER A 227 17.74 14.05 -9.23
N ASP A 228 18.63 14.20 -10.22
CA ASP A 228 19.07 15.51 -10.74
C ASP A 228 17.91 16.43 -11.18
N ASN A 229 16.81 15.84 -11.66
CA ASN A 229 15.63 16.59 -12.10
C ASN A 229 14.53 16.72 -11.03
N ASN A 230 14.75 16.23 -9.81
CA ASN A 230 13.78 16.23 -8.70
C ASN A 230 12.43 15.56 -8.99
N ARG A 231 12.34 14.70 -10.03
CA ARG A 231 11.12 13.97 -10.41
C ARG A 231 11.14 12.50 -9.97
N THR A 232 12.11 12.15 -9.14
CA THR A 232 12.32 10.84 -8.55
C THR A 232 12.98 11.04 -7.18
N ALA A 233 12.57 10.23 -6.21
CA ALA A 233 13.30 10.16 -4.95
C ALA A 233 13.26 8.79 -4.30
N PHE A 234 14.17 8.61 -3.34
CA PHE A 234 14.19 7.50 -2.41
C PHE A 234 14.37 7.98 -0.97
N TYR A 235 13.88 7.19 -0.02
CA TYR A 235 14.00 7.41 1.42
C TYR A 235 14.90 6.34 2.01
N THR A 236 16.00 6.76 2.61
CA THR A 236 16.91 5.86 3.34
C THR A 236 16.59 5.87 4.82
N ALA A 237 16.78 4.72 5.48
CA ALA A 237 16.61 4.61 6.93
C ALA A 237 17.48 5.62 7.69
N ALA A 238 18.71 5.85 7.21
CA ALA A 238 19.66 6.79 7.82
C ALA A 238 19.13 8.24 7.87
N ARG A 239 18.33 8.66 6.88
CA ARG A 239 17.74 10.01 6.83
C ARG A 239 16.33 10.07 7.38
N ASN A 240 15.63 8.93 7.47
CA ASN A 240 14.21 8.84 7.77
C ASN A 240 13.92 7.87 8.92
N THR A 241 14.65 8.04 10.02
CA THR A 241 14.38 7.41 11.32
C THR A 241 13.93 8.48 12.30
N TYR A 242 12.78 8.26 12.93
CA TYR A 242 12.09 9.25 13.75
C TYR A 242 11.63 8.64 15.08
N MET A 243 11.44 9.51 16.09
CA MET A 243 10.78 9.16 17.35
C MET A 243 9.46 9.93 17.44
N PRO A 244 8.36 9.41 16.89
CA PRO A 244 7.07 10.08 16.95
C PRO A 244 6.48 10.11 18.37
N THR A 245 5.46 10.95 18.56
CA THR A 245 4.64 10.91 19.78
C THR A 245 3.88 9.59 19.87
N ALA A 246 3.50 9.20 21.10
CA ALA A 246 2.70 7.99 21.31
C ALA A 246 1.35 8.04 20.56
N GLU A 247 0.75 9.22 20.45
CA GLU A 247 -0.49 9.46 19.70
C GLU A 247 -0.31 9.14 18.21
N PHE A 248 0.69 9.75 17.54
CA PHE A 248 0.95 9.46 16.13
C PHE A 248 1.31 8.00 15.89
N PHE A 249 2.10 7.42 16.79
CA PHE A 249 2.46 6.00 16.73
C PHE A 249 1.22 5.10 16.84
N ASN A 250 0.22 5.50 17.64
CA ASN A 250 -1.06 4.80 17.73
C ASN A 250 -1.90 5.00 16.45
N MET A 251 -1.94 6.22 15.90
CA MET A 251 -2.63 6.50 14.63
C MET A 251 -2.09 5.64 13.46
N MET A 252 -0.78 5.45 13.38
CA MET A 252 -0.17 4.52 12.42
C MET A 252 -0.70 3.08 12.59
N LYS A 253 -0.79 2.59 13.84
CA LYS A 253 -1.33 1.24 14.13
C LYS A 253 -2.80 1.10 13.76
N MET A 254 -3.56 2.18 13.92
CA MET A 254 -5.00 2.28 13.62
C MET A 254 -5.29 2.65 12.16
N ARG A 255 -4.27 2.69 11.28
CA ARG A 255 -4.40 3.04 9.85
C ARG A 255 -4.89 4.46 9.60
N GLY A 256 -4.78 5.36 10.57
CA GLY A 256 -5.18 6.76 10.42
C GLY A 256 -4.02 7.69 10.06
N VAL A 257 -3.10 7.22 9.20
CA VAL A 257 -2.01 8.03 8.66
C VAL A 257 -1.87 7.74 7.17
N TYR A 258 -1.63 8.78 6.40
CA TYR A 258 -1.26 8.69 4.99
C TYR A 258 -0.04 9.55 4.67
N MET A 259 0.59 9.26 3.54
CA MET A 259 1.68 10.03 2.99
C MET A 259 1.22 10.78 1.74
N ASP A 260 1.58 12.05 1.64
CA ASP A 260 1.46 12.85 0.43
C ASP A 260 2.83 13.19 -0.17
N VAL A 261 2.84 13.35 -1.50
CA VAL A 261 3.96 13.91 -2.27
C VAL A 261 3.42 15.00 -3.19
N HIS A 262 4.06 16.16 -3.18
CA HIS A 262 3.63 17.37 -3.89
C HIS A 262 4.67 17.74 -4.94
N SER A 263 4.23 18.02 -6.17
CA SER A 263 5.06 18.65 -7.18
C SER A 263 4.68 20.12 -7.35
N GLU A 264 5.53 20.89 -8.04
CA GLU A 264 5.27 22.31 -8.30
C GLU A 264 3.96 22.55 -9.06
N LEU A 265 3.59 21.63 -9.97
CA LEU A 265 2.36 21.69 -10.77
C LEU A 265 1.12 21.20 -9.99
N LEU A 266 1.31 20.29 -9.04
CA LEU A 266 0.24 19.70 -8.23
C LEU A 266 0.53 19.94 -6.73
N PRO A 267 0.51 21.20 -6.27
CA PRO A 267 0.89 21.55 -4.90
C PRO A 267 -0.13 21.08 -3.86
N THR A 268 -1.36 20.74 -4.27
CA THR A 268 -2.39 20.14 -3.39
C THR A 268 -2.19 18.64 -3.18
N GLY A 269 -1.24 18.02 -3.88
CA GLY A 269 -0.91 16.59 -3.81
C GLY A 269 -0.88 15.97 -5.20
N GLU A 270 0.24 15.33 -5.55
CA GLU A 270 0.37 14.53 -6.77
C GLU A 270 0.23 13.02 -6.50
N LEU A 271 0.76 12.56 -5.36
CA LEU A 271 0.63 11.18 -4.91
C LEU A 271 0.11 11.14 -3.47
N ARG A 272 -0.79 10.19 -3.19
CA ARG A 272 -1.20 9.81 -1.84
C ARG A 272 -1.12 8.30 -1.65
N GLY A 273 -0.79 7.86 -0.43
CA GLY A 273 -0.96 6.47 -0.03
C GLY A 273 -1.29 6.34 1.46
N GLN A 274 -2.36 5.61 1.77
CA GLN A 274 -2.72 5.24 3.14
C GLN A 274 -1.70 4.25 3.69
N ILE A 275 -1.27 4.41 4.94
CA ILE A 275 -0.32 3.48 5.57
C ILE A 275 -1.09 2.25 6.09
N LEU A 276 -0.94 1.13 5.38
CA LEU A 276 -1.63 -0.14 5.61
C LEU A 276 -0.68 -1.25 6.10
N SER A 277 -1.20 -2.41 6.47
CA SER A 277 -0.38 -3.55 6.87
C SER A 277 0.43 -4.08 5.69
N ALA A 278 1.73 -4.29 5.87
CA ALA A 278 2.51 -5.02 4.86
C ALA A 278 2.09 -6.51 4.76
N ALA A 279 1.37 -7.02 5.77
CA ALA A 279 0.91 -8.41 5.83
C ALA A 279 -0.48 -8.64 5.21
N SER A 280 -1.18 -7.60 4.74
CA SER A 280 -2.43 -7.79 3.99
C SER A 280 -2.10 -8.35 2.61
N SER A 281 -2.75 -9.43 2.20
CA SER A 281 -2.59 -10.04 0.87
C SER A 281 -2.91 -9.04 -0.26
N SER A 282 -3.98 -8.26 -0.07
CA SER A 282 -4.40 -7.18 -0.96
C SER A 282 -4.91 -6.00 -0.15
N ALA A 283 -4.84 -4.81 -0.74
CA ALA A 283 -5.47 -3.62 -0.21
C ALA A 283 -6.17 -2.83 -1.31
N TYR A 284 -7.33 -2.30 -0.96
CA TYR A 284 -8.20 -1.51 -1.83
C TYR A 284 -8.37 -0.15 -1.19
N THR A 285 -8.44 0.90 -1.98
CA THR A 285 -8.81 2.24 -1.51
C THR A 285 -9.81 2.85 -2.47
N THR A 286 -10.76 3.58 -1.94
CA THR A 286 -11.76 4.29 -2.75
C THR A 286 -12.14 5.60 -2.08
N LEU A 287 -12.42 6.61 -2.88
CA LEU A 287 -13.11 7.81 -2.42
C LEU A 287 -14.61 7.60 -2.66
N LEU A 288 -15.41 8.02 -1.69
CA LEU A 288 -16.86 7.99 -1.80
C LEU A 288 -17.35 9.34 -2.29
N SER A 289 -18.28 9.33 -3.24
CA SER A 289 -18.87 10.56 -3.76
C SER A 289 -20.37 10.44 -4.03
N PRO A 290 -21.12 11.55 -3.96
CA PRO A 290 -22.54 11.58 -4.31
C PRO A 290 -22.82 11.28 -5.79
N VAL A 291 -21.87 11.64 -6.65
CA VAL A 291 -21.97 11.43 -8.10
C VAL A 291 -21.79 9.96 -8.50
N SER A 292 -21.19 9.14 -7.63
CA SER A 292 -21.02 7.70 -7.85
C SER A 292 -22.23 6.88 -7.46
N VAL A 293 -23.23 7.46 -6.77
CA VAL A 293 -24.48 6.75 -6.43
C VAL A 293 -25.33 6.54 -7.69
N ASN A 294 -26.11 5.46 -7.74
CA ASN A 294 -27.09 5.23 -8.81
C ASN A 294 -28.53 5.20 -8.27
N PRO A 295 -29.39 6.21 -8.56
CA PRO A 295 -29.06 7.46 -9.25
C PRO A 295 -28.21 8.40 -8.36
N PRO A 296 -27.49 9.39 -8.93
CA PRO A 296 -26.66 10.32 -8.16
C PRO A 296 -27.43 11.07 -7.09
N ALA A 297 -26.81 11.27 -5.92
CA ALA A 297 -27.34 12.07 -4.83
C ALA A 297 -27.13 13.58 -5.10
N VAL A 298 -27.91 14.12 -6.05
CA VAL A 298 -27.81 15.50 -6.52
C VAL A 298 -28.03 16.49 -5.38
N GLY A 299 -27.13 17.46 -5.25
CA GLY A 299 -27.20 18.53 -4.23
C GLY A 299 -26.55 18.19 -2.89
N SER A 300 -25.94 17.00 -2.76
CA SER A 300 -25.11 16.66 -1.61
C SER A 300 -23.66 17.13 -1.82
N ASP A 301 -23.10 17.74 -0.77
CA ASP A 301 -21.67 18.08 -0.66
C ASP A 301 -20.87 16.99 0.09
N ALA A 302 -21.50 15.83 0.34
CA ALA A 302 -20.90 14.78 1.12
C ALA A 302 -19.60 14.26 0.50
N THR A 303 -18.68 13.86 1.36
CA THR A 303 -17.42 13.23 0.95
C THR A 303 -17.09 12.07 1.88
N GLY A 304 -16.30 11.12 1.39
CA GLY A 304 -15.77 10.07 2.23
C GLY A 304 -14.72 9.24 1.53
N GLY A 305 -14.27 8.19 2.18
CA GLY A 305 -13.32 7.24 1.61
C GLY A 305 -13.11 6.03 2.51
N LEU A 306 -12.74 4.91 1.90
CA LEU A 306 -12.47 3.65 2.58
C LEU A 306 -11.18 3.04 2.08
N SER A 307 -10.42 2.46 3.01
CA SER A 307 -9.40 1.45 2.73
C SER A 307 -9.86 0.11 3.28
N VAL A 308 -9.70 -0.94 2.45
CA VAL A 308 -10.04 -2.33 2.80
C VAL A 308 -8.79 -3.18 2.65
N GLU A 309 -8.33 -3.78 3.73
CA GLU A 309 -7.22 -4.74 3.75
C GLU A 309 -7.80 -6.16 3.75
N TYR A 310 -7.42 -7.00 2.78
CA TYR A 310 -7.76 -8.41 2.77
C TYR A 310 -6.58 -9.24 3.28
N PHE A 311 -6.84 -10.09 4.28
CA PHE A 311 -5.90 -11.03 4.86
C PHE A 311 -6.37 -12.45 4.56
N PHE A 312 -5.52 -13.20 3.86
CA PHE A 312 -5.76 -14.61 3.59
C PHE A 312 -5.96 -15.40 4.90
N PRO A 313 -6.95 -16.32 4.97
CA PRO A 313 -7.82 -16.75 3.86
C PRO A 313 -9.14 -15.98 3.73
N SER A 314 -9.57 -15.22 4.72
CA SER A 314 -10.97 -14.79 4.78
C SER A 314 -11.23 -13.56 5.63
N THR A 315 -10.21 -12.84 6.07
CA THR A 315 -10.42 -11.67 6.94
C THR A 315 -10.33 -10.39 6.11
N ILE A 316 -11.25 -9.46 6.32
CA ILE A 316 -11.10 -8.08 5.88
C ILE A 316 -11.00 -7.16 7.09
N ALA A 317 -10.22 -6.09 6.96
CA ALA A 317 -10.21 -4.97 7.87
C ALA A 317 -10.57 -3.71 7.08
N VAL A 318 -11.53 -2.93 7.58
CA VAL A 318 -12.05 -1.74 6.91
C VAL A 318 -11.76 -0.51 7.76
N THR A 319 -11.20 0.52 7.14
CA THR A 319 -10.95 1.82 7.77
C THR A 319 -11.29 2.95 6.83
N GLY A 320 -11.67 4.11 7.35
CA GLY A 320 -12.12 5.21 6.50
C GLY A 320 -12.93 6.24 7.26
N SER A 321 -13.51 7.17 6.53
CA SER A 321 -14.29 8.27 7.08
C SER A 321 -15.31 8.81 6.08
N PHE A 322 -16.30 9.53 6.59
CA PHE A 322 -17.23 10.32 5.80
C PHE A 322 -17.61 11.62 6.54
N ALA A 323 -17.97 12.64 5.78
CA ALA A 323 -18.35 13.94 6.31
C ALA A 323 -19.30 14.68 5.37
N MET A 324 -19.90 15.76 5.89
CA MET A 324 -20.77 16.69 5.16
C MET A 324 -21.99 16.00 4.53
N LEU A 325 -22.52 14.95 5.18
CA LEU A 325 -23.80 14.39 4.77
C LEU A 325 -24.91 15.45 4.88
N SER A 326 -25.81 15.47 3.91
CA SER A 326 -26.98 16.38 3.85
C SER A 326 -28.05 16.05 4.88
N SER A 327 -28.03 14.84 5.43
CA SER A 327 -28.92 14.39 6.50
C SER A 327 -28.28 13.26 7.31
N PRO A 328 -28.76 12.98 8.53
CA PRO A 328 -28.24 11.89 9.36
C PRO A 328 -28.21 10.54 8.66
N VAL A 329 -27.19 9.72 8.94
CA VAL A 329 -27.13 8.30 8.53
C VAL A 329 -28.45 7.58 8.89
N ALA A 330 -28.99 6.84 7.92
CA ALA A 330 -30.23 6.07 8.06
C ALA A 330 -29.97 4.76 8.82
N GLU A 331 -29.87 4.85 10.15
CA GLU A 331 -29.53 3.71 11.00
C GLU A 331 -30.56 2.56 10.94
N ASP A 332 -31.81 2.87 10.58
CA ASP A 332 -32.87 1.89 10.34
C ASP A 332 -32.60 0.99 9.11
N LEU A 333 -31.70 1.40 8.21
CA LEU A 333 -31.20 0.59 7.12
C LEU A 333 -29.97 -0.19 7.56
N ALA A 334 -30.11 -1.06 8.56
CA ALA A 334 -29.03 -1.93 9.04
C ALA A 334 -27.73 -1.15 9.37
N MET A 335 -27.82 -0.07 10.16
CA MET A 335 -26.71 0.85 10.49
C MET A 335 -26.33 1.86 9.41
N GLY A 336 -26.93 1.77 8.22
CA GLY A 336 -26.82 2.78 7.15
C GLY A 336 -25.51 2.82 6.38
N THR A 337 -24.50 2.01 6.72
CA THR A 337 -23.20 1.98 6.03
C THR A 337 -22.79 0.54 5.74
N HIS A 338 -22.64 0.15 4.48
CA HIS A 338 -22.39 -1.25 4.11
C HIS A 338 -21.45 -1.41 2.93
N LEU A 339 -20.91 -2.62 2.80
CA LEU A 339 -20.37 -3.14 1.54
C LEU A 339 -21.45 -3.91 0.79
N HIS A 340 -21.45 -3.75 -0.53
CA HIS A 340 -22.32 -4.43 -1.47
C HIS A 340 -21.49 -5.18 -2.51
N VAL A 341 -22.12 -6.13 -3.22
CA VAL A 341 -21.58 -6.71 -4.45
C VAL A 341 -22.31 -6.15 -5.67
N GLY A 342 -21.57 -5.66 -6.65
CA GLY A 342 -22.09 -5.18 -7.93
C GLY A 342 -21.04 -4.43 -8.76
N PRO A 343 -21.29 -4.23 -10.07
CA PRO A 343 -20.46 -3.38 -10.91
C PRO A 343 -20.64 -1.91 -10.53
N ALA A 344 -19.70 -1.06 -10.96
CA ALA A 344 -19.65 0.37 -10.61
C ALA A 344 -20.92 1.16 -10.99
N ASP A 345 -21.64 0.73 -12.02
CA ASP A 345 -22.88 1.35 -12.51
C ASP A 345 -24.16 0.61 -12.07
N GLY A 346 -24.04 -0.53 -11.39
CA GLY A 346 -25.17 -1.37 -10.97
C GLY A 346 -25.47 -1.27 -9.47
N ALA A 347 -26.61 -1.80 -9.05
CA ALA A 347 -26.89 -2.06 -7.64
C ALA A 347 -26.83 -3.56 -7.38
N GLY A 348 -26.49 -3.96 -6.16
CA GLY A 348 -26.60 -5.37 -5.77
C GLY A 348 -26.73 -5.56 -4.26
N PRO A 349 -26.76 -6.83 -3.80
CA PRO A 349 -27.06 -7.14 -2.41
C PRO A 349 -25.95 -6.66 -1.46
N ARG A 350 -26.35 -6.33 -0.24
CA ARG A 350 -25.43 -6.08 0.88
C ARG A 350 -24.68 -7.37 1.22
N ILE A 351 -23.40 -7.22 1.56
CA ILE A 351 -22.53 -8.33 1.93
C ILE A 351 -21.85 -8.15 3.28
N GLN A 352 -21.77 -6.91 3.80
CA GLN A 352 -21.18 -6.63 5.12
C GLN A 352 -21.68 -5.28 5.65
N GLU A 353 -22.24 -5.26 6.85
CA GLU A 353 -22.51 -4.03 7.59
C GLU A 353 -21.21 -3.45 8.18
N LEU A 354 -21.05 -2.14 8.13
CA LEU A 354 -19.92 -1.42 8.70
C LEU A 354 -20.34 -0.64 9.96
N VAL A 355 -19.42 -0.53 10.91
CA VAL A 355 -19.63 0.19 12.15
C VAL A 355 -18.93 1.54 12.07
N ALA A 356 -19.72 2.62 12.03
CA ALA A 356 -19.20 3.99 12.08
C ALA A 356 -19.31 4.56 13.50
N THR A 357 -18.20 5.12 13.99
CA THR A 357 -18.23 6.07 15.12
C THR A 357 -18.70 7.41 14.57
N LYS A 358 -19.97 7.73 14.78
CA LYS A 358 -20.64 8.88 14.18
C LYS A 358 -20.50 10.14 15.04
N SER A 359 -20.47 11.29 14.39
CA SER A 359 -20.41 12.61 15.01
C SER A 359 -21.26 13.61 14.20
N ASP A 360 -21.34 14.86 14.67
CA ASP A 360 -22.10 15.94 14.03
C ASP A 360 -23.54 15.53 13.67
N ASN A 361 -24.32 15.11 14.67
CA ASN A 361 -25.68 14.60 14.50
C ASN A 361 -25.80 13.49 13.44
N ASN A 362 -24.83 12.56 13.41
CA ASN A 362 -24.73 11.47 12.44
C ASN A 362 -24.51 11.92 10.99
N MET A 363 -23.96 13.12 10.76
CA MET A 363 -23.60 13.61 9.42
C MET A 363 -22.09 13.47 9.12
N MET A 364 -21.33 13.00 10.10
CA MET A 364 -19.92 12.63 9.98
C MET A 364 -19.68 11.28 10.67
N GLY A 365 -18.61 10.60 10.30
CA GLY A 365 -18.20 9.41 11.03
C GLY A 365 -16.93 8.74 10.53
N ASP A 366 -16.36 7.94 11.42
CA ASP A 366 -15.11 7.20 11.20
C ASP A 366 -15.36 5.70 11.28
N PHE A 367 -14.81 4.96 10.32
CA PHE A 367 -14.70 3.50 10.36
C PHE A 367 -13.39 3.14 11.06
N MET A 368 -13.46 2.85 12.35
CA MET A 368 -12.29 2.51 13.15
C MET A 368 -11.90 1.04 12.95
N LEU A 369 -10.59 0.77 12.89
CA LEU A 369 -10.06 -0.58 12.68
C LEU A 369 -10.59 -1.59 13.70
N GLY A 370 -10.71 -1.20 14.98
CA GLY A 370 -11.12 -2.10 16.05
C GLY A 370 -12.55 -2.64 15.91
N ASP A 371 -13.42 -1.90 15.23
CA ASP A 371 -14.85 -2.23 15.10
C ASP A 371 -15.17 -2.88 13.74
N ASN A 372 -14.22 -2.88 12.82
CA ASN A 372 -14.44 -3.22 11.42
C ASN A 372 -13.47 -4.30 10.91
N VAL A 373 -13.36 -5.40 11.65
CA VAL A 373 -12.65 -6.62 11.22
C VAL A 373 -13.64 -7.76 11.08
N PHE A 374 -13.76 -8.31 9.87
CA PHE A 374 -14.81 -9.26 9.53
C PHE A 374 -14.25 -10.51 8.84
N LEU A 375 -14.89 -11.65 9.08
CA LEU A 375 -14.71 -12.84 8.27
C LEU A 375 -15.67 -12.79 7.08
N ILE A 376 -15.14 -13.01 5.87
CA ILE A 376 -15.92 -13.12 4.63
C ILE A 376 -15.89 -14.54 4.09
N ASN A 377 -16.96 -14.95 3.42
CA ASN A 377 -17.00 -16.25 2.74
C ASN A 377 -16.21 -16.21 1.41
N SER A 378 -16.01 -17.38 0.79
CA SER A 378 -15.25 -17.51 -0.47
C SER A 378 -15.90 -16.77 -1.66
N THR A 379 -17.24 -16.65 -1.70
CA THR A 379 -17.93 -15.87 -2.72
C THR A 379 -17.61 -14.38 -2.61
N ASN A 380 -17.70 -13.82 -1.41
CA ASN A 380 -17.38 -12.40 -1.17
C ASN A 380 -15.89 -12.12 -1.35
N GLN A 381 -15.02 -13.09 -1.04
CA GLN A 381 -13.59 -13.02 -1.35
C GLN A 381 -13.37 -12.90 -2.86
N GLN A 382 -14.01 -13.76 -3.67
CA GLN A 382 -13.91 -13.68 -5.13
C GLN A 382 -14.46 -12.36 -5.68
N ASN A 383 -15.58 -11.88 -5.14
CA ASN A 383 -16.16 -10.60 -5.52
C ASN A 383 -15.19 -9.44 -5.23
N LEU A 384 -14.55 -9.44 -4.06
CA LEU A 384 -13.56 -8.43 -3.69
C LEU A 384 -12.35 -8.44 -4.64
N LEU A 385 -11.78 -9.63 -4.89
CA LEU A 385 -10.63 -9.80 -5.80
C LEU A 385 -10.96 -9.43 -7.25
N SER A 386 -12.22 -9.62 -7.66
CA SER A 386 -12.75 -9.25 -8.97
C SER A 386 -13.18 -7.78 -9.06
N GLN A 387 -12.93 -6.98 -8.00
CA GLN A 387 -13.33 -5.56 -7.91
C GLN A 387 -14.84 -5.34 -8.08
N LEU A 388 -15.66 -6.31 -7.67
CA LEU A 388 -17.12 -6.24 -7.71
C LEU A 388 -17.72 -5.83 -6.37
N VAL A 389 -16.94 -5.17 -5.50
CA VAL A 389 -17.42 -4.71 -4.19
C VAL A 389 -17.39 -3.19 -4.14
N TYR A 390 -18.43 -2.59 -3.61
CA TYR A 390 -18.52 -1.15 -3.37
C TYR A 390 -19.05 -0.86 -1.98
N CYS A 391 -18.78 0.35 -1.48
CA CYS A 391 -19.35 0.85 -0.23
C CYS A 391 -20.43 1.89 -0.53
N ASP A 392 -21.55 1.77 0.17
CA ASP A 392 -22.61 2.77 0.20
C ASP A 392 -22.82 3.29 1.63
N ILE A 393 -23.15 4.58 1.73
CA ILE A 393 -23.64 5.23 2.95
C ILE A 393 -25.01 5.82 2.64
N HIS A 394 -26.02 5.40 3.40
CA HIS A 394 -27.41 5.80 3.26
C HIS A 394 -27.79 6.81 4.34
N THR A 395 -28.57 7.81 3.96
CA THR A 395 -29.04 8.86 4.88
C THR A 395 -30.55 9.00 4.82
N ALA A 396 -31.13 9.77 5.76
CA ALA A 396 -32.57 9.97 5.84
C ALA A 396 -33.14 10.57 4.54
N MET A 397 -32.43 11.49 3.91
CA MET A 397 -32.80 12.12 2.63
C MET A 397 -32.50 11.20 1.44
N PHE A 398 -31.36 10.52 1.46
CA PHE A 398 -30.89 9.67 0.37
C PHE A 398 -30.91 8.19 0.75
N ARG A 399 -32.13 7.63 0.84
CA ARG A 399 -32.38 6.23 1.23
C ARG A 399 -31.71 5.21 0.31
N ALA A 400 -31.56 5.53 -0.99
CA ALA A 400 -30.89 4.68 -1.96
C ALA A 400 -29.35 4.77 -1.92
N GLY A 401 -28.80 5.73 -1.16
CA GLY A 401 -27.38 6.02 -1.04
C GLY A 401 -27.12 7.53 -1.20
N GLU A 402 -26.33 8.10 -0.30
CA GLU A 402 -25.79 9.48 -0.42
C GLU A 402 -24.34 9.48 -0.91
N LEU A 403 -23.56 8.50 -0.47
CA LEU A 403 -22.17 8.31 -0.87
C LEU A 403 -21.96 6.90 -1.38
N ARG A 404 -21.21 6.78 -2.48
CA ARG A 404 -20.79 5.50 -3.04
C ARG A 404 -19.35 5.52 -3.51
N GLY A 405 -18.65 4.40 -3.40
CA GLY A 405 -17.34 4.20 -4.04
C GLY A 405 -17.02 2.73 -4.30
N GLN A 406 -16.57 2.42 -5.52
CA GLN A 406 -16.14 1.08 -5.92
C GLN A 406 -14.77 0.77 -5.31
N LEU A 407 -14.61 -0.41 -4.70
CA LEU A 407 -13.31 -0.87 -4.24
C LEU A 407 -12.48 -1.29 -5.45
N ALA A 408 -11.48 -0.48 -5.78
CA ALA A 408 -10.48 -0.76 -6.80
C ALA A 408 -9.12 -1.04 -6.16
N SER A 409 -8.27 -1.79 -6.88
CA SER A 409 -6.88 -1.92 -6.50
C SER A 409 -6.20 -0.56 -6.47
N ILE A 410 -5.17 -0.42 -5.64
CA ILE A 410 -4.31 0.75 -5.62
C ILE A 410 -3.42 0.71 -6.87
N VAL A 411 -3.89 1.24 -8.00
CA VAL A 411 -3.14 1.31 -9.28
C VAL A 411 -2.77 2.74 -9.62
#